data_AF-A0A4Y2VR37-F1
#
_entry.id   AF-A0A4Y2VR37-F1
#
_cell.length_a   1.000
_cell.length_b   1.000
_cell.length_c   1.000
_cell.angle_alpha   90.00
_cell.angle_beta   90.00
_cell.angle_gamma   90.00
#
_symmetry.space_group_name_H-M   'P 1'
#
loop_
_entity.id
_entity.type
_entity.pdbx_description
1 polymer ?
#
loop_
_entity_poly.entity_id
_entity_poly.type
_entity_poly.pdbx_seq_one_letter_code
_entity_poly.pdbx_strand_id
1 'polypeptide(L)'
;MTADIWEKTLRRWDLNFSKQKRKVALIADNCTAHCTVDGLKSIELVFLPPNSTCVLQPLDQCIIQNFKATYRKLLLQDMISAIGRKEQLQVSVLNAIFYIDQSWNLVSQKTIANCFRHAGFHSSPESEELLEDDDEDLPLTELAEKLRNRGYAIPDENLYTKIDEDLATNSEASIQDIVSNVLNSNAEGSDDEDDSECEKKSVSTSDALKAIDDLRCFFTNFEAADEHLKAIRDLEKVVLTTKKSRQSCISEYFK
;
A
#
# COMPACT_ATOMS: atom_id res chain seq x y z
N MET A 1 -10.50 -12.49 -9.45
CA MET A 1 -10.34 -11.93 -10.81
C MET A 1 -10.92 -12.92 -11.81
N THR A 2 -11.47 -12.48 -12.95
CA THR A 2 -11.94 -13.36 -14.03
C THR A 2 -11.01 -13.26 -15.25
N ALA A 3 -11.08 -14.23 -16.17
CA ALA A 3 -10.33 -14.21 -17.43
C ALA A 3 -10.59 -12.94 -18.26
N ASP A 4 -11.83 -12.45 -18.32
CA ASP A 4 -12.16 -11.21 -19.04
C ASP A 4 -11.47 -9.97 -18.44
N ILE A 5 -11.37 -9.91 -17.11
CA ILE A 5 -10.71 -8.81 -16.39
C ILE A 5 -9.19 -8.89 -16.60
N TRP A 6 -8.64 -10.11 -16.56
CA TRP A 6 -7.24 -10.38 -16.86
C TRP A 6 -6.87 -9.94 -18.28
N GLU A 7 -7.60 -10.40 -19.30
CA GLU A 7 -7.32 -10.04 -20.70
C GLU A 7 -7.43 -8.52 -20.93
N LYS A 8 -8.49 -7.87 -20.44
CA LYS A 8 -8.67 -6.41 -20.54
C LYS A 8 -7.50 -5.67 -19.87
N THR A 9 -7.00 -6.18 -18.75
CA THR A 9 -5.86 -5.61 -18.04
C THR A 9 -4.56 -5.77 -18.83
N LEU A 10 -4.27 -6.97 -19.36
CA LEU A 10 -3.10 -7.21 -20.20
C LEU A 10 -3.10 -6.34 -21.45
N ARG A 11 -4.22 -6.23 -22.17
CA ARG A 11 -4.32 -5.37 -23.38
C ARG A 11 -4.13 -3.89 -23.05
N ARG A 12 -4.60 -3.42 -21.89
CA ARG A 12 -4.36 -2.05 -21.41
C ARG A 12 -2.88 -1.80 -21.09
N TRP A 13 -2.21 -2.74 -20.43
CA TRP A 13 -0.78 -2.66 -20.13
C TRP A 13 0.08 -2.75 -21.39
N ASP A 14 -0.25 -3.63 -22.32
CA ASP A 14 0.45 -3.81 -23.60
C ASP A 14 0.43 -2.53 -24.45
N LEU A 15 -0.72 -1.84 -24.49
CA LEU A 15 -0.84 -0.53 -25.12
C LEU A 15 0.05 0.53 -24.44
N ASN A 16 0.16 0.50 -23.10
CA ASN A 16 1.01 1.43 -22.36
C ASN A 16 2.50 1.17 -22.66
N PHE A 17 2.98 -0.06 -22.54
CA PHE A 17 4.37 -0.42 -22.87
C PHE A 17 4.69 -0.19 -24.37
N SER A 18 3.72 -0.42 -25.27
CA SER A 18 3.84 -0.07 -26.70
C SER A 18 4.07 1.42 -26.91
N LYS A 19 3.31 2.30 -26.23
CA LYS A 19 3.51 3.76 -26.27
C LYS A 19 4.90 4.16 -25.74
N GLN A 20 5.36 3.48 -24.69
CA GLN A 20 6.71 3.65 -24.12
C GLN A 20 7.83 3.04 -24.98
N LYS A 21 7.51 2.36 -26.10
CA LYS A 21 8.43 1.55 -26.91
C LYS A 21 9.21 0.49 -26.12
N ARG A 22 8.66 0.05 -24.98
CA ARG A 22 9.26 -0.93 -24.08
C ARG A 22 8.73 -2.33 -24.39
N LYS A 23 9.61 -3.33 -24.31
CA LYS A 23 9.26 -4.76 -24.25
C LYS A 23 9.41 -5.23 -22.81
N VAL A 24 8.49 -6.08 -22.35
CA VAL A 24 8.54 -6.68 -21.00
C VAL A 24 8.13 -8.16 -21.08
N ALA A 25 8.79 -9.00 -20.28
CA ALA A 25 8.25 -10.31 -19.93
C ALA A 25 7.36 -10.14 -18.68
N LEU A 26 6.11 -10.57 -18.75
CA LEU A 26 5.21 -10.64 -17.60
C LEU A 26 5.15 -12.09 -17.13
N ILE A 27 5.52 -12.32 -15.88
CA ILE A 27 5.57 -13.65 -15.28
C ILE A 27 4.29 -13.87 -14.48
N ALA A 28 3.53 -14.91 -14.82
CA ALA A 28 2.27 -15.27 -14.19
C ALA A 28 2.32 -16.68 -13.58
N ASP A 29 1.53 -16.90 -12.54
CA ASP A 29 1.24 -18.25 -12.05
C ASP A 29 0.15 -18.93 -12.89
N ASN A 30 -0.14 -20.20 -12.58
CA ASN A 30 -1.16 -21.00 -13.27
C ASN A 30 -2.56 -20.85 -12.63
N CYS A 31 -2.91 -19.69 -12.08
CA CYS A 31 -4.27 -19.40 -11.62
C CYS A 31 -5.28 -19.56 -12.77
N THR A 32 -6.46 -20.11 -12.50
CA THR A 32 -7.50 -20.39 -13.51
C THR A 32 -8.01 -19.14 -14.23
N ALA A 33 -7.80 -17.95 -13.67
CA ALA A 33 -8.12 -16.67 -14.30
C ALA A 33 -7.04 -16.17 -15.28
N HIS A 34 -5.81 -16.68 -15.21
CA HIS A 34 -4.69 -16.26 -16.06
C HIS A 34 -4.71 -17.04 -17.38
N CYS A 35 -5.61 -16.68 -18.28
CA CYS A 35 -5.62 -17.23 -19.63
C CYS A 35 -4.46 -16.68 -20.49
N THR A 36 -4.08 -17.44 -21.52
CA THR A 36 -3.20 -16.99 -22.60
C THR A 36 -3.91 -15.92 -23.44
N VAL A 37 -3.21 -14.83 -23.76
CA VAL A 37 -3.77 -13.71 -24.54
C VAL A 37 -2.94 -13.47 -25.80
N ASP A 38 -3.53 -13.74 -26.95
CA ASP A 38 -2.87 -13.55 -28.24
C ASP A 38 -2.85 -12.08 -28.71
N GLY A 39 -1.88 -11.78 -29.57
CA GLY A 39 -1.76 -10.49 -30.25
C GLY A 39 -1.20 -9.34 -29.40
N LEU A 40 -0.65 -9.64 -28.22
CA LEU A 40 0.14 -8.68 -27.44
C LEU A 40 1.39 -8.28 -28.23
N LYS A 41 1.72 -6.98 -28.23
CA LYS A 41 2.82 -6.44 -29.04
C LYS A 41 4.09 -6.24 -28.23
N SER A 42 3.96 -5.85 -26.97
CA SER A 42 5.05 -5.42 -26.08
C SER A 42 5.16 -6.24 -24.80
N ILE A 43 4.12 -6.96 -24.41
CA ILE A 43 4.16 -7.96 -23.34
C ILE A 43 4.38 -9.35 -23.94
N GLU A 44 5.42 -10.04 -23.47
CA GLU A 44 5.56 -11.49 -23.58
C GLU A 44 5.03 -12.11 -22.28
N LEU A 45 3.95 -12.89 -22.36
CA LEU A 45 3.35 -13.54 -21.19
C LEU A 45 4.00 -14.91 -20.96
N VAL A 46 4.64 -15.08 -19.81
CA VAL A 46 5.38 -16.28 -19.42
C VAL A 46 4.72 -16.90 -18.19
N PHE A 47 4.33 -18.17 -18.29
CA PHE A 47 3.78 -18.91 -17.16
C PHE A 47 4.89 -19.66 -16.40
N LEU A 48 4.82 -19.60 -15.07
CA LEU A 48 5.66 -20.44 -14.22
C LEU A 48 5.29 -21.93 -14.38
N PRO A 49 6.20 -22.86 -14.07
CA PRO A 49 5.87 -24.28 -13.99
C PRO A 49 4.69 -24.57 -13.04
N PRO A 50 3.88 -25.62 -13.29
CA PRO A 50 2.86 -26.06 -12.35
C PRO A 50 3.45 -26.34 -10.97
N ASN A 51 2.74 -25.93 -9.92
CA ASN A 51 3.11 -26.14 -8.50
C ASN A 51 4.45 -25.51 -8.06
N SER A 52 5.03 -24.55 -8.80
CA SER A 52 6.29 -23.88 -8.42
C SER A 52 6.11 -22.50 -7.79
N THR A 53 4.89 -22.04 -7.52
CA THR A 53 4.60 -20.64 -7.15
C THR A 53 5.37 -20.22 -5.89
N CYS A 54 5.31 -21.02 -4.82
CA CYS A 54 6.03 -20.78 -3.56
C CYS A 54 7.57 -20.78 -3.66
N VAL A 55 8.16 -21.15 -4.81
CA VAL A 55 9.61 -21.19 -5.02
C VAL A 55 10.06 -20.16 -6.06
N LEU A 56 9.33 -20.01 -7.17
CA LEU A 56 9.76 -19.23 -8.34
C LEU A 56 8.98 -17.93 -8.55
N GLN A 57 7.95 -17.65 -7.74
CA GLN A 57 7.10 -16.47 -7.88
C GLN A 57 7.58 -15.39 -6.88
N PRO A 58 8.11 -14.22 -7.33
CA PRO A 58 8.74 -13.23 -6.43
C PRO A 58 7.80 -12.54 -5.45
N LEU A 59 6.50 -12.46 -5.78
CA LEU A 59 5.49 -11.86 -4.89
C LEU A 59 5.29 -12.74 -3.65
N ASP A 60 5.13 -14.05 -3.87
CA ASP A 60 4.91 -15.06 -2.83
C ASP A 60 6.16 -15.29 -1.97
N GLN A 61 7.36 -15.14 -2.55
CA GLN A 61 8.62 -15.31 -1.84
C GLN A 61 8.83 -14.29 -0.72
N CYS A 62 8.66 -12.99 -1.00
CA CYS A 62 9.01 -11.93 -0.04
C CYS A 62 8.24 -10.60 -0.22
N ILE A 63 7.75 -10.23 -1.42
CA ILE A 63 7.10 -8.91 -1.63
C ILE A 63 5.78 -8.83 -0.87
N ILE A 64 4.92 -9.86 -0.98
CA ILE A 64 3.65 -9.91 -0.24
C ILE A 64 3.90 -9.94 1.26
N GLN A 65 4.92 -10.66 1.73
CA GLN A 65 5.29 -10.70 3.15
C GLN A 65 5.72 -9.32 3.67
N ASN A 66 6.60 -8.62 2.95
CA ASN A 66 7.06 -7.29 3.31
C ASN A 66 5.89 -6.29 3.34
N PHE A 67 5.08 -6.25 2.27
CA PHE A 67 3.86 -5.46 2.20
C PHE A 67 2.90 -5.73 3.38
N LYS A 68 2.67 -7.02 3.70
CA LYS A 68 1.84 -7.47 4.83
C LYS A 68 2.40 -7.08 6.19
N ALA A 69 3.72 -6.98 6.34
CA ALA A 69 4.37 -6.50 7.55
C ALA A 69 4.22 -4.99 7.70
N THR A 70 4.43 -4.23 6.62
CA THR A 70 4.28 -2.77 6.61
C THR A 70 2.83 -2.33 6.86
N TYR A 71 1.85 -2.98 6.25
CA TYR A 71 0.42 -2.71 6.52
C TYR A 71 0.09 -2.85 8.01
N ARG A 72 0.60 -3.92 8.62
CA ARG A 72 0.43 -4.19 10.05
C ARG A 72 1.18 -3.21 10.94
N LYS A 73 2.36 -2.77 10.51
CA LYS A 73 3.16 -1.73 11.18
C LYS A 73 2.37 -0.42 11.30
N LEU A 74 1.82 0.07 10.19
CA LEU A 74 0.99 1.27 10.14
C LEU A 74 -0.24 1.13 11.06
N LEU A 75 -0.93 -0.02 10.98
CA LEU A 75 -2.08 -0.31 11.83
C LEU A 75 -1.75 -0.30 13.33
N LEU A 76 -0.58 -0.83 13.74
CA LEU A 76 -0.13 -0.77 15.14
C LEU A 76 0.29 0.65 15.56
N GLN A 77 0.88 1.46 14.68
CA GLN A 77 1.21 2.86 14.94
C GLN A 77 -0.06 3.68 15.22
N ASP A 78 -1.10 3.50 14.41
CA ASP A 78 -2.40 4.15 14.62
C ASP A 78 -3.11 3.64 15.88
N MET A 79 -3.01 2.34 16.19
CA MET A 79 -3.53 1.79 17.45
C MET A 79 -2.83 2.41 18.66
N ILE A 80 -1.49 2.54 18.64
CA ILE A 80 -0.72 3.19 19.72
C ILE A 80 -1.13 4.66 19.88
N SER A 81 -1.39 5.34 18.77
CA SER A 81 -1.81 6.75 18.72
C SER A 81 -3.22 6.95 19.27
N ALA A 82 -4.18 6.11 18.86
CA ALA A 82 -5.55 6.11 19.40
C ALA A 82 -5.55 5.84 20.91
N ILE A 83 -4.79 4.85 21.39
CA ILE A 83 -4.61 4.59 22.83
C ILE A 83 -4.03 5.82 23.55
N GLY A 84 -3.07 6.53 22.92
CA GLY A 84 -2.53 7.78 23.44
C GLY A 84 -3.57 8.89 23.59
N ARG A 85 -4.54 8.97 22.66
CA ARG A 85 -5.69 9.89 22.72
C ARG A 85 -6.84 9.38 23.61
N LYS A 86 -6.77 8.14 24.12
CA LYS A 86 -7.84 7.41 24.84
C LYS A 86 -9.08 7.12 23.96
N GLU A 87 -8.84 6.93 22.68
CA GLU A 87 -9.86 6.60 21.67
C GLU A 87 -9.78 5.11 21.29
N GLN A 88 -10.87 4.56 20.77
CA GLN A 88 -10.87 3.27 20.11
C GLN A 88 -10.54 3.46 18.63
N LEU A 89 -9.54 2.74 18.11
CA LEU A 89 -9.26 2.71 16.68
C LEU A 89 -10.44 2.07 15.94
N GLN A 90 -10.98 2.78 14.95
CA GLN A 90 -11.99 2.28 14.02
C GLN A 90 -11.37 2.30 12.62
N VAL A 91 -11.26 1.13 11.98
CA VAL A 91 -10.67 0.99 10.65
C VAL A 91 -11.78 0.89 9.62
N SER A 92 -11.97 1.95 8.85
CA SER A 92 -12.86 1.95 7.69
C SER A 92 -12.20 1.28 6.47
N VAL A 93 -12.98 0.97 5.43
CA VAL A 93 -12.44 0.52 4.14
C VAL A 93 -11.53 1.60 3.51
N LEU A 94 -11.85 2.89 3.70
CA LEU A 94 -11.01 3.98 3.23
C LEU A 94 -9.65 4.00 3.95
N ASN A 95 -9.63 3.77 5.27
CA ASN A 95 -8.39 3.67 6.04
C ASN A 95 -7.55 2.47 5.54
N ALA A 96 -8.20 1.33 5.26
CA ALA A 96 -7.52 0.17 4.70
C ALA A 96 -6.92 0.45 3.31
N ILE A 97 -7.60 1.22 2.44
CA ILE A 97 -7.05 1.66 1.15
C ILE A 97 -5.82 2.58 1.35
N PHE A 98 -5.86 3.52 2.30
CA PHE A 98 -4.71 4.36 2.61
C PHE A 98 -3.53 3.55 3.18
N TYR A 99 -3.78 2.56 4.05
CA TYR A 99 -2.72 1.65 4.50
C TYR A 99 -2.15 0.82 3.35
N ILE A 100 -2.97 0.39 2.38
CA ILE A 100 -2.50 -0.33 1.18
C ILE A 100 -1.56 0.55 0.34
N ASP A 101 -1.94 1.80 0.04
CA ASP A 101 -1.08 2.74 -0.70
C ASP A 101 0.25 2.99 0.04
N GLN A 102 0.18 3.37 1.32
CA GLN A 102 1.37 3.64 2.12
C GLN A 102 2.28 2.41 2.23
N SER A 103 1.70 1.22 2.44
CA SER A 103 2.48 -0.02 2.54
C SER A 103 3.18 -0.37 1.24
N TRP A 104 2.55 -0.14 0.09
CA TRP A 104 3.16 -0.37 -1.21
C TRP A 104 4.32 0.60 -1.48
N ASN A 105 4.13 1.88 -1.18
CA ASN A 105 5.18 2.91 -1.37
C ASN A 105 6.38 2.73 -0.44
N LEU A 106 6.22 1.99 0.67
CA LEU A 106 7.28 1.59 1.60
C LEU A 106 7.98 0.26 1.22
N VAL A 107 7.51 -0.49 0.21
CA VAL A 107 8.25 -1.65 -0.29
C VAL A 107 9.44 -1.15 -1.13
N SER A 108 10.64 -1.15 -0.54
CA SER A 108 11.83 -0.59 -1.20
C SER A 108 12.21 -1.34 -2.50
N GLN A 109 12.76 -0.62 -3.48
CA GLN A 109 13.24 -1.22 -4.75
C GLN A 109 14.27 -2.33 -4.49
N LYS A 110 15.07 -2.18 -3.43
CA LYS A 110 16.04 -3.16 -2.94
C LYS A 110 15.36 -4.43 -2.46
N THR A 111 14.28 -4.30 -1.69
CA THR A 111 13.44 -5.43 -1.29
C THR A 111 12.95 -6.16 -2.54
N ILE A 112 12.31 -5.47 -3.48
CA ILE A 112 11.82 -6.07 -4.74
C ILE A 112 12.94 -6.80 -5.49
N ALA A 113 14.09 -6.16 -5.71
CA ALA A 113 15.24 -6.77 -6.39
C ALA A 113 15.76 -8.02 -5.68
N ASN A 114 15.81 -8.00 -4.34
CA ASN A 114 16.17 -9.18 -3.54
C ASN A 114 15.14 -10.31 -3.67
N CYS A 115 13.83 -10.00 -3.68
CA CYS A 115 12.76 -10.98 -3.87
C CYS A 115 12.90 -11.72 -5.22
N PHE A 116 13.16 -10.96 -6.29
CA PHE A 116 13.44 -11.51 -7.61
C PHE A 116 14.71 -12.38 -7.60
N ARG A 117 15.79 -11.95 -6.94
CA ARG A 117 17.02 -12.76 -6.81
C ARG A 117 16.77 -14.09 -6.07
N HIS A 118 15.99 -14.07 -4.98
CA HIS A 118 15.62 -15.28 -4.24
C HIS A 118 14.74 -16.23 -5.05
N ALA A 119 13.87 -15.72 -5.92
CA ALA A 119 13.09 -16.49 -6.89
C ALA A 119 13.92 -17.00 -8.10
N GLY A 120 15.23 -16.73 -8.15
CA GLY A 120 16.15 -17.21 -9.19
C GLY A 120 16.39 -16.24 -10.36
N PHE A 121 15.86 -15.02 -10.32
CA PHE A 121 16.12 -13.99 -11.34
C PHE A 121 17.42 -13.25 -11.05
N HIS A 122 18.43 -13.50 -11.87
CA HIS A 122 19.76 -12.91 -11.72
C HIS A 122 19.96 -11.76 -12.72
N SER A 123 20.33 -10.58 -12.23
CA SER A 123 20.76 -9.46 -13.07
C SER A 123 22.22 -9.61 -13.53
N SER A 124 22.60 -8.89 -14.60
CA SER A 124 24.01 -8.67 -14.95
C SER A 124 24.74 -7.95 -13.80
N PRO A 125 26.02 -8.27 -13.49
CA PRO A 125 26.79 -7.63 -12.41
C PRO A 125 26.97 -6.10 -12.56
N GLU A 126 26.67 -5.52 -13.72
CA GLU A 126 26.67 -4.05 -13.93
C GLU A 126 25.55 -3.30 -13.17
N SER A 127 24.71 -4.00 -12.40
CA SER A 127 23.57 -3.43 -11.66
C SER A 127 23.74 -3.42 -10.13
N GLU A 128 24.96 -3.59 -9.64
CA GLU A 128 25.28 -3.68 -8.20
C GLU A 128 25.41 -2.32 -7.47
N GLU A 129 25.28 -1.18 -8.15
CA GLU A 129 25.45 0.13 -7.52
C GLU A 129 24.26 0.55 -6.63
N LEU A 130 24.49 0.45 -5.32
CA LEU A 130 24.02 1.38 -4.27
C LEU A 130 22.51 1.65 -4.21
N LEU A 131 21.74 0.65 -3.75
CA LEU A 131 20.45 0.90 -3.11
C LEU A 131 20.66 1.08 -1.60
N GLU A 132 20.84 2.32 -1.19
CA GLU A 132 20.81 2.76 0.21
C GLU A 132 19.39 2.60 0.77
N ASP A 133 19.26 2.03 1.98
CA ASP A 133 17.98 2.01 2.70
C ASP A 133 17.93 3.24 3.62
N ASP A 134 16.92 4.07 3.44
CA ASP A 134 16.66 5.29 4.24
C ASP A 134 15.56 5.01 5.30
N ASP A 135 15.43 3.74 5.72
CA ASP A 135 14.40 3.24 6.63
C ASP A 135 14.68 3.65 8.10
N GLU A 136 14.52 4.94 8.37
CA GLU A 136 14.65 5.57 9.71
C GLU A 136 13.45 5.26 10.65
N ASP A 137 12.93 4.02 10.58
CA ASP A 137 11.54 3.72 10.95
C ASP A 137 11.40 2.46 11.83
N LEU A 138 10.93 2.66 13.07
CA LEU A 138 10.91 1.67 14.18
C LEU A 138 10.45 0.26 13.75
N PRO A 139 11.14 -0.84 14.11
CA PRO A 139 10.79 -2.19 13.67
C PRO A 139 9.43 -2.65 14.22
N LEU A 140 8.73 -3.51 13.45
CA LEU A 140 7.41 -4.03 13.80
C LEU A 140 7.42 -4.78 15.15
N THR A 141 8.53 -5.46 15.46
CA THR A 141 8.80 -6.07 16.78
C THR A 141 8.56 -5.08 17.92
N GLU A 142 9.18 -3.89 17.87
CA GLU A 142 9.17 -2.91 18.96
C GLU A 142 7.78 -2.30 19.18
N LEU A 143 6.99 -2.17 18.11
CA LEU A 143 5.60 -1.72 18.19
C LEU A 143 4.71 -2.78 18.87
N ALA A 144 4.88 -4.06 18.51
CA ALA A 144 4.20 -5.17 19.17
C ALA A 144 4.58 -5.26 20.66
N GLU A 145 5.86 -5.06 21.01
CA GLU A 145 6.33 -5.02 22.40
C GLU A 145 5.69 -3.86 23.19
N LYS A 146 5.64 -2.65 22.61
CA LYS A 146 5.03 -1.46 23.23
C LYS A 146 3.55 -1.67 23.56
N LEU A 147 2.82 -2.41 22.72
CA LEU A 147 1.41 -2.74 22.96
C LEU A 147 1.23 -3.87 23.98
N ARG A 148 2.08 -4.91 23.93
CA ARG A 148 2.11 -5.98 24.93
C ARG A 148 2.41 -5.46 26.34
N ASN A 149 3.34 -4.51 26.46
CA ASN A 149 3.66 -3.81 27.71
C ASN A 149 2.51 -2.92 28.23
N ARG A 150 1.52 -2.59 27.38
CA ARG A 150 0.27 -1.89 27.77
C ARG A 150 -0.88 -2.86 28.09
N GLY A 151 -0.63 -4.17 28.14
CA GLY A 151 -1.62 -5.20 28.48
C GLY A 151 -2.45 -5.73 27.29
N TYR A 152 -2.10 -5.38 26.05
CA TYR A 152 -2.78 -5.92 24.87
C TYR A 152 -2.19 -7.28 24.47
N ALA A 153 -3.06 -8.26 24.21
CA ALA A 153 -2.68 -9.58 23.74
C ALA A 153 -2.34 -9.58 22.24
N ILE A 154 -1.21 -8.97 21.89
CA ILE A 154 -0.68 -8.97 20.51
C ILE A 154 0.32 -10.13 20.37
N PRO A 155 0.21 -10.97 19.32
CA PRO A 155 1.20 -11.98 18.98
C PRO A 155 2.62 -11.42 18.80
N ASP A 156 3.62 -12.31 18.72
CA ASP A 156 4.92 -11.92 18.18
C ASP A 156 4.81 -11.51 16.70
N GLU A 157 5.86 -10.89 16.17
CA GLU A 157 5.91 -10.35 14.81
C GLU A 157 5.67 -11.41 13.72
N ASN A 158 6.24 -12.61 13.87
CA ASN A 158 6.11 -13.68 12.89
C ASN A 158 4.69 -14.25 12.87
N LEU A 159 4.06 -14.39 14.03
CA LEU A 159 2.66 -14.82 14.13
C LEU A 159 1.70 -13.70 13.70
N TYR A 160 2.00 -12.44 14.01
CA TYR A 160 1.15 -11.30 13.64
C TYR A 160 1.15 -11.07 12.13
N THR A 161 2.30 -11.14 11.46
CA THR A 161 2.42 -11.04 9.98
C THR A 161 1.69 -12.16 9.23
N LYS A 162 1.39 -13.28 9.91
CA LYS A 162 0.73 -14.47 9.36
C LYS A 162 -0.69 -14.69 9.87
N ILE A 163 -1.24 -13.79 10.70
CA ILE A 163 -2.56 -13.96 11.35
C ILE A 163 -3.74 -14.06 10.36
N ASP A 164 -3.52 -13.78 9.08
CA ASP A 164 -4.51 -13.86 8.00
C ASP A 164 -4.23 -15.00 6.99
N GLU A 165 -3.22 -15.86 7.20
CA GLU A 165 -2.89 -16.93 6.24
C GLU A 165 -4.04 -17.94 6.04
N ASP A 166 -4.76 -18.28 7.11
CA ASP A 166 -5.90 -19.22 7.08
C ASP A 166 -7.28 -18.53 6.89
N LEU A 167 -7.30 -17.21 6.62
CA LEU A 167 -8.56 -16.48 6.47
C LEU A 167 -9.19 -16.74 5.09
N ALA A 168 -10.41 -17.29 5.06
CA ALA A 168 -11.15 -17.49 3.82
C ALA A 168 -11.46 -16.13 3.15
N THR A 169 -10.82 -15.88 2.00
CA THR A 169 -10.94 -14.61 1.24
C THR A 169 -12.01 -14.65 0.14
N ASN A 170 -12.62 -15.80 -0.09
CA ASN A 170 -13.75 -15.98 -0.97
C ASN A 170 -14.87 -16.76 -0.27
N SER A 171 -16.12 -16.47 -0.64
CA SER A 171 -17.23 -17.42 -0.50
C SER A 171 -17.36 -18.19 -1.80
N GLU A 172 -17.68 -19.49 -1.72
CA GLU A 172 -18.33 -20.17 -2.84
C GLU A 172 -19.72 -19.56 -2.99
N ALA A 173 -19.86 -18.60 -3.90
CA ALA A 173 -21.15 -17.96 -4.18
C ALA A 173 -22.16 -19.03 -4.62
N SER A 174 -23.28 -19.12 -3.91
CA SER A 174 -24.39 -19.98 -4.35
C SER A 174 -24.93 -19.44 -5.67
N ILE A 175 -25.45 -20.33 -6.53
CA ILE A 175 -26.12 -19.95 -7.77
C ILE A 175 -27.27 -18.94 -7.49
N GLN A 176 -27.85 -18.98 -6.29
CA GLN A 176 -28.89 -18.05 -5.82
C GLN A 176 -28.37 -16.63 -5.54
N ASP A 177 -27.12 -16.48 -5.08
CA ASP A 177 -26.50 -15.17 -4.81
C ASP A 177 -26.19 -14.43 -6.12
N ILE A 178 -25.77 -15.19 -7.14
CA ILE A 178 -25.45 -14.66 -8.49
C ILE A 178 -26.68 -14.01 -9.13
N VAL A 179 -27.86 -14.63 -9.00
CA VAL A 179 -29.12 -14.11 -9.58
C VAL A 179 -29.54 -12.79 -8.92
N SER A 180 -29.30 -12.64 -7.62
CA SER A 180 -29.77 -11.50 -6.84
C SER A 180 -29.02 -10.20 -7.18
N ASN A 181 -27.71 -10.28 -7.45
CA ASN A 181 -26.88 -9.11 -7.76
C ASN A 181 -27.15 -8.49 -9.15
N VAL A 182 -27.75 -9.24 -10.08
CA VAL A 182 -28.04 -8.75 -11.45
C VAL A 182 -29.21 -7.74 -11.47
N LEU A 183 -30.01 -7.68 -10.40
CA LEU A 183 -31.28 -6.93 -10.39
C LEU A 183 -31.20 -5.50 -9.83
N ASN A 184 -30.07 -5.09 -9.22
CA ASN A 184 -30.07 -4.03 -8.19
C ASN A 184 -29.17 -2.79 -8.44
N SER A 185 -28.67 -2.55 -9.65
CA SER A 185 -27.78 -1.40 -9.94
C SER A 185 -28.34 -0.44 -11.00
N ASN A 186 -28.95 0.68 -10.56
CA ASN A 186 -29.25 1.88 -11.37
C ASN A 186 -29.67 3.06 -10.44
N ALA A 187 -28.88 4.16 -10.39
CA ALA A 187 -29.28 5.58 -10.26
C ALA A 187 -28.18 6.51 -9.68
N GLU A 188 -28.09 7.73 -10.22
CA GLU A 188 -27.22 8.88 -9.89
C GLU A 188 -27.93 9.90 -8.94
N GLY A 189 -27.37 11.03 -8.44
CA GLY A 189 -26.07 11.75 -8.57
C GLY A 189 -26.18 13.16 -7.93
N SER A 190 -25.24 14.10 -8.20
CA SER A 190 -25.35 15.59 -7.98
C SER A 190 -25.34 16.10 -6.51
N ASP A 191 -24.85 17.30 -6.10
CA ASP A 191 -23.99 18.35 -6.73
C ASP A 191 -23.38 19.34 -5.69
N ASP A 192 -22.35 20.09 -6.15
CA ASP A 192 -21.96 21.49 -5.87
C ASP A 192 -21.34 22.02 -4.54
N GLU A 193 -20.50 23.06 -4.75
CA GLU A 193 -19.56 23.75 -3.83
C GLU A 193 -20.05 25.15 -3.40
N ASP A 194 -19.47 25.73 -2.34
CA ASP A 194 -19.20 27.18 -2.24
C ASP A 194 -18.04 27.45 -1.25
N ASP A 195 -17.29 28.55 -1.45
CA ASP A 195 -16.00 28.83 -0.80
C ASP A 195 -15.98 30.23 -0.14
N SER A 196 -15.22 30.41 0.95
CA SER A 196 -15.05 31.74 1.57
C SER A 196 -13.74 31.92 2.34
N GLU A 197 -12.95 32.93 1.96
CA GLU A 197 -11.65 33.27 2.55
C GLU A 197 -11.76 33.87 3.97
N CYS A 198 -10.84 33.53 4.89
CA CYS A 198 -10.47 34.44 6.00
C CYS A 198 -9.09 34.17 6.65
N GLU A 199 -8.28 35.23 6.66
CA GLU A 199 -7.15 35.59 7.56
C GLU A 199 -6.22 34.55 8.22
N LYS A 200 -4.91 34.78 8.02
CA LYS A 200 -3.79 33.95 8.52
C LYS A 200 -3.66 33.96 10.06
N LYS A 201 -4.14 32.90 10.70
CA LYS A 201 -3.69 32.48 12.04
C LYS A 201 -2.47 31.56 11.93
N SER A 202 -1.58 31.60 12.91
CA SER A 202 -0.48 30.64 13.02
C SER A 202 -1.03 29.27 13.47
N VAL A 203 -1.05 28.30 12.55
CA VAL A 203 -1.67 26.98 12.72
C VAL A 203 -0.77 26.03 13.53
N SER A 204 -1.35 25.26 14.45
CA SER A 204 -0.64 24.20 15.20
C SER A 204 -0.32 23.01 14.29
N THR A 205 0.74 22.24 14.58
CA THR A 205 1.02 20.97 13.86
C THR A 205 -0.19 20.02 13.88
N SER A 206 -0.97 20.01 14.97
CA SER A 206 -2.19 19.18 15.06
C SER A 206 -3.31 19.66 14.13
N ASP A 207 -3.45 20.98 13.98
CA ASP A 207 -4.46 21.59 13.13
C ASP A 207 -4.05 21.48 11.65
N ALA A 208 -2.75 21.53 11.36
CA ALA A 208 -2.19 21.32 10.03
C ALA A 208 -2.38 19.88 9.53
N LEU A 209 -2.17 18.87 10.39
CA LEU A 209 -2.48 17.48 10.06
C LEU A 209 -3.97 17.27 9.84
N LYS A 210 -4.83 17.87 10.68
CA LYS A 210 -6.28 17.80 10.47
C LYS A 210 -6.70 18.44 9.12
N ALA A 211 -6.16 19.60 8.79
CA ALA A 211 -6.43 20.25 7.50
C ALA A 211 -5.90 19.42 6.30
N ILE A 212 -4.81 18.69 6.47
CA ILE A 212 -4.29 17.73 5.47
C ILE A 212 -5.27 16.56 5.29
N ASP A 213 -5.86 16.03 6.36
CA ASP A 213 -6.88 14.99 6.28
C ASP A 213 -8.20 15.50 5.66
N ASP A 214 -8.60 16.73 5.99
CA ASP A 214 -9.78 17.39 5.39
C ASP A 214 -9.56 17.58 3.86
N LEU A 215 -8.38 18.07 3.43
CA LEU A 215 -7.98 18.18 2.01
C LEU A 215 -7.90 16.81 1.32
N ARG A 216 -7.35 15.79 2.00
CA ARG A 216 -7.28 14.41 1.52
C ARG A 216 -8.67 13.85 1.25
N CYS A 217 -9.64 14.10 2.14
CA CYS A 217 -11.03 13.73 1.93
C CYS A 217 -11.65 14.48 0.73
N PHE A 218 -11.40 15.78 0.61
CA PHE A 218 -11.93 16.61 -0.49
C PHE A 218 -11.43 16.16 -1.86
N PHE A 219 -10.11 16.06 -2.06
CA PHE A 219 -9.51 15.71 -3.36
C PHE A 219 -9.70 14.24 -3.78
N THR A 220 -10.23 13.37 -2.90
CA THR A 220 -10.55 11.98 -3.24
C THR A 220 -11.63 11.87 -4.33
N ASN A 221 -12.47 12.89 -4.51
CA ASN A 221 -13.63 12.85 -5.42
C ASN A 221 -13.41 13.57 -6.78
N PHE A 222 -12.23 14.12 -7.06
CA PHE A 222 -11.99 14.96 -8.26
C PHE A 222 -11.29 14.24 -9.43
N GLU A 223 -11.56 14.67 -10.67
CA GLU A 223 -10.89 14.21 -11.91
C GLU A 223 -9.41 14.66 -12.06
N ALA A 224 -8.66 14.65 -10.96
CA ALA A 224 -7.19 14.75 -10.95
C ALA A 224 -6.57 14.17 -9.65
N ALA A 225 -7.33 13.33 -8.91
CA ALA A 225 -7.01 12.93 -7.54
C ALA A 225 -5.56 12.44 -7.33
N ASP A 226 -4.97 11.71 -8.28
CA ASP A 226 -3.64 11.11 -8.12
C ASP A 226 -2.50 12.14 -7.94
N GLU A 227 -2.52 13.25 -8.69
CA GLU A 227 -1.51 14.32 -8.55
C GLU A 227 -1.72 15.13 -7.27
N HIS A 228 -2.99 15.41 -6.91
CA HIS A 228 -3.32 16.14 -5.68
C HIS A 228 -3.02 15.31 -4.43
N LEU A 229 -3.38 14.03 -4.39
CA LEU A 229 -3.08 13.11 -3.28
C LEU A 229 -1.58 12.84 -3.15
N LYS A 230 -0.81 12.91 -4.23
CA LYS A 230 0.67 12.92 -4.15
C LYS A 230 1.18 14.20 -3.45
N ALA A 231 0.74 15.38 -3.89
CA ALA A 231 1.14 16.64 -3.27
C ALA A 231 0.74 16.74 -1.77
N ILE A 232 -0.43 16.19 -1.41
CA ILE A 232 -0.89 16.12 -0.02
C ILE A 232 0.01 15.20 0.84
N ARG A 233 0.46 14.05 0.30
CA ARG A 233 1.44 13.17 0.98
C ARG A 233 2.80 13.86 1.17
N ASP A 234 3.27 14.59 0.16
CA ASP A 234 4.52 15.37 0.27
C ASP A 234 4.42 16.47 1.35
N LEU A 235 3.28 17.15 1.46
CA LEU A 235 3.01 18.15 2.51
C LEU A 235 2.95 17.53 3.92
N GLU A 236 2.30 16.37 4.07
CA GLU A 236 2.26 15.63 5.34
C GLU A 236 3.66 15.22 5.81
N LYS A 237 4.49 14.71 4.90
CA LYS A 237 5.90 14.40 5.19
C LYS A 237 6.66 15.63 5.70
N VAL A 238 6.43 16.81 5.12
CA VAL A 238 7.02 18.07 5.60
C VAL A 238 6.50 18.45 6.99
N VAL A 239 5.20 18.38 7.24
CA VAL A 239 4.60 18.73 8.56
C VAL A 239 5.13 17.82 9.67
N LEU A 240 5.28 16.52 9.40
CA LEU A 240 5.82 15.54 10.35
C LEU A 240 7.33 15.74 10.60
N THR A 241 8.12 16.01 9.54
CA THR A 241 9.58 16.19 9.66
C THR A 241 9.99 17.53 10.27
N THR A 242 9.19 18.60 10.09
CA THR A 242 9.47 19.93 10.66
C THR A 242 9.59 19.90 12.20
N LYS A 243 9.01 18.88 12.86
CA LYS A 243 9.06 18.69 14.32
C LYS A 243 10.41 18.14 14.82
N LYS A 244 11.25 17.54 13.96
CA LYS A 244 12.57 16.95 14.34
C LYS A 244 13.71 17.97 14.51
N SER A 245 13.50 19.25 14.19
CA SER A 245 14.58 20.25 14.12
C SER A 245 14.47 21.38 15.15
N ARG A 246 14.63 21.05 16.44
CA ARG A 246 15.08 22.01 17.46
C ARG A 246 16.33 21.49 18.15
N GLN A 247 17.49 21.88 17.61
CA GLN A 247 18.76 21.76 18.29
C GLN A 247 18.70 22.62 19.57
N SER A 248 18.66 21.98 20.73
CA SER A 248 18.74 22.67 22.02
C SER A 248 20.08 23.39 22.14
N CYS A 249 20.07 24.58 22.72
CA CYS A 249 21.29 25.35 22.88
C CYS A 249 22.16 24.68 23.94
N ILE A 250 23.49 24.61 23.73
CA ILE A 250 24.42 23.89 24.61
C ILE A 250 24.39 24.39 26.07
N SER A 251 23.90 25.62 26.30
CA SER A 251 23.65 26.21 27.62
C SER A 251 22.53 25.56 28.44
N GLU A 252 21.68 24.73 27.83
CA GLU A 252 20.65 23.95 28.53
C GLU A 252 21.19 22.63 29.11
N TYR A 253 22.38 22.18 28.69
CA TYR A 253 22.99 20.90 29.11
C TYR A 253 23.87 21.00 30.37
N PHE A 254 24.18 22.23 30.83
CA PHE A 254 25.11 22.49 31.94
C PHE A 254 24.45 23.25 33.11
N LYS A 255 23.25 22.80 33.52
CA LYS A 255 22.55 23.26 34.74
C LYS A 255 22.28 22.10 35.68
#